data_AF-A0AA87MM62-F1
#
_entry.id   AF-A0AA87MM62-F1
#
_cell.length_a   1.000
_cell.length_b   1.000
_cell.length_c   1.000
_cell.angle_alpha   90.00
_cell.angle_beta   90.00
_cell.angle_gamma   90.00
#
_symmetry.space_group_name_H-M   'P 1'
#
loop_
_entity.id
_entity.type
_entity.pdbx_description
1 polymer ?
#
loop_
_entity_poly.entity_id
_entity_poly.type
_entity_poly.pdbx_seq_one_letter_code
_entity_poly.pdbx_strand_id
1 'polypeptide(L)' 'MSNPKNRAEELLDELIKDKSPEDLLGNEGLLKQLTKSLIERAMQGEMTHHLGYEKNSSLGNNTGNSRNGKSNKK' A
#
# COMPACT_ATOMS: atom_id res chain seq x y z
N MET A 1 30.45 15.75 -4.95
CA MET A 1 29.97 14.87 -6.02
C MET A 1 28.60 14.36 -5.60
N SER A 2 27.56 14.60 -6.38
CA SER A 2 26.19 14.18 -6.04
C SER A 2 26.08 12.66 -6.03
N ASN A 3 25.48 12.10 -4.98
CA ASN A 3 25.20 10.67 -4.90
C ASN A 3 24.28 10.27 -6.08
N PRO A 4 24.51 9.12 -6.75
CA PRO A 4 23.63 8.69 -7.83
C PRO A 4 22.22 8.48 -7.27
N LYS A 5 21.23 9.10 -7.92
CA LYS A 5 19.83 8.95 -7.53
C LYS A 5 19.46 7.48 -7.64
N ASN A 6 18.93 6.92 -6.56
CA ASN A 6 18.38 5.57 -6.61
C ASN A 6 17.00 5.59 -7.29
N ARG A 7 16.49 4.42 -7.70
CA ARG A 7 15.20 4.32 -8.40
C ARG A 7 14.03 4.93 -7.62
N ALA A 8 14.10 4.94 -6.29
CA ALA A 8 13.04 5.51 -5.46
C ALA A 8 13.02 7.04 -5.55
N GLU A 9 14.19 7.69 -5.58
CA GLU A 9 14.32 9.13 -5.76
C GLU A 9 13.79 9.58 -7.12
N GLU A 10 14.07 8.83 -8.20
CA GLU A 10 13.51 9.12 -9.53
C GLU A 10 11.98 9.07 -9.56
N LEU A 11 11.40 8.04 -8.93
CA LEU A 11 9.94 7.89 -8.86
C LEU A 11 9.30 8.97 -7.98
N LEU A 12 9.99 9.41 -6.92
CA LEU A 12 9.51 10.53 -6.09
C LEU A 12 9.50 11.83 -6.88
N ASP A 13 10.55 12.12 -7.64
CA ASP A 13 10.59 13.29 -8.53
C ASP A 13 9.44 13.25 -9.55
N GLU A 14 9.17 12.09 -10.15
CA GLU A 14 8.05 11.89 -11.08
C GLU A 14 6.69 12.10 -10.40
N LEU A 15 6.52 11.58 -9.18
CA LEU A 15 5.27 11.70 -8.42
C LEU A 15 4.99 13.13 -7.93
N ILE A 16 6.04 13.92 -7.68
CA ILE A 16 5.94 15.31 -7.20
C ILE A 16 5.77 16.30 -8.37
N LYS A 17 6.26 15.92 -9.56
CA LYS A 17 6.23 16.77 -10.74
C LYS A 17 4.83 17.32 -11.03
N ASP A 18 4.77 18.63 -11.26
CA ASP A 18 3.56 19.38 -11.63
C ASP A 18 2.41 19.32 -10.59
N LYS A 19 2.69 18.98 -9.32
CA LYS A 19 1.71 18.99 -8.23
C LYS A 19 1.82 20.23 -7.35
N SER A 20 0.67 20.71 -6.86
CA SER A 20 0.61 21.79 -5.88
C SER A 20 0.88 21.28 -4.45
N PRO A 21 1.22 22.16 -3.49
CA PRO A 21 1.33 21.79 -2.08
C PRO A 21 0.05 21.13 -1.53
N GLU A 22 -1.13 21.63 -1.91
CA GLU A 22 -2.42 21.01 -1.59
C GLU A 22 -2.57 19.59 -2.16
N ASP A 23 -2.11 19.32 -3.38
CA ASP A 23 -2.16 17.97 -3.97
C ASP A 23 -1.22 16.98 -3.28
N LEU A 24 -0.15 17.48 -2.66
CA LEU A 24 0.85 16.66 -1.97
C LEU A 24 0.47 16.42 -0.51
N LEU A 25 0.08 17.48 0.20
CA LEU A 25 -0.06 17.52 1.66
C LEU A 25 -1.50 17.80 2.13
N GLY A 26 -2.43 18.08 1.23
CA GLY A 26 -3.83 18.33 1.57
C GLY A 26 -4.53 17.10 2.16
N ASN A 27 -5.77 17.29 2.60
CA ASN A 27 -6.57 16.25 3.27
C ASN A 27 -6.81 14.99 2.41
N GLU A 28 -6.70 15.09 1.10
CA GLU A 28 -6.79 13.99 0.13
C GLU A 28 -5.47 13.82 -0.66
N GLY A 29 -4.41 14.48 -0.20
CA GLY A 29 -3.15 14.61 -0.90
C GLY A 29 -2.35 13.30 -0.99
N LEU A 30 -1.35 13.31 -1.87
CA LEU A 30 -0.52 12.16 -2.21
C LEU A 30 0.08 11.47 -0.98
N LEU A 31 0.57 12.22 0.00
CA LEU A 31 1.22 11.64 1.18
C LEU A 31 0.25 10.77 2.00
N LYS A 32 -1.01 11.21 2.13
CA LYS A 32 -2.06 10.45 2.82
C LYS A 32 -2.41 9.19 2.05
N GLN A 33 -2.51 9.28 0.72
CA GLN A 33 -2.78 8.13 -0.14
C GLN A 33 -1.67 7.08 -0.09
N LEU A 34 -0.40 7.52 -0.08
CA LEU A 34 0.77 6.65 0.06
C LEU A 34 0.80 5.97 1.42
N THR A 35 0.55 6.72 2.49
CA THR A 35 0.51 6.17 3.86
C THR A 35 -0.59 5.12 4.00
N LYS A 36 -1.81 5.43 3.50
CA LYS A 36 -2.91 4.48 3.45
C LYS A 36 -2.53 3.22 2.68
N SER A 37 -1.97 3.40 1.49
CA SER A 37 -1.51 2.32 0.61
C SER A 37 -0.47 1.42 1.25
N LEU A 38 0.47 2.00 2.02
CA LEU A 38 1.49 1.28 2.75
C LEU A 38 0.87 0.42 3.85
N ILE A 39 0.02 1.02 4.69
CA ILE A 39 -0.65 0.33 5.80
C ILE A 39 -1.53 -0.81 5.28
N GLU A 40 -2.32 -0.57 4.24
CA GLU A 40 -3.19 -1.61 3.65
C GLU A 40 -2.40 -2.81 3.08
N ARG A 41 -1.19 -2.58 2.55
CA ARG A 41 -0.30 -3.65 2.08
C ARG A 41 0.31 -4.42 3.24
N ALA A 42 0.75 -3.73 4.28
CA ALA A 42 1.23 -4.38 5.51
C ALA A 42 0.13 -5.27 6.11
N MET A 43 -1.09 -4.76 6.27
CA MET A 43 -2.24 -5.55 6.76
C MET A 43 -2.58 -6.75 5.86
N GLN A 44 -2.46 -6.60 4.53
CA GLN A 44 -2.66 -7.73 3.61
C GLN A 44 -1.59 -8.81 3.78
N GLY A 45 -0.33 -8.41 3.99
CA GLY A 45 0.77 -9.32 4.29
C GLY A 45 0.56 -10.05 5.62
N GLU A 46 0.15 -9.34 6.68
CA GLU A 46 -0.20 -9.96 7.96
C GLU A 46 -1.34 -10.97 7.82
N MET A 47 -2.37 -10.66 7.01
CA MET A 47 -3.46 -11.60 6.74
C MET A 47 -2.96 -12.86 6.01
N THR A 48 -2.04 -12.72 5.05
CA THR A 48 -1.39 -13.87 4.40
C THR A 48 -0.62 -14.70 5.41
N HIS A 49 0.15 -14.05 6.28
CA HIS A 49 0.92 -14.75 7.31
C HIS A 49 0.02 -15.48 8.29
N HIS A 50 -1.03 -14.82 8.78
CA HIS A 50 -1.96 -15.39 9.76
C HIS A 50 -2.76 -16.58 9.21
N LEU A 51 -3.24 -16.48 7.97
CA LEU A 51 -4.01 -17.55 7.33
C LEU A 51 -3.13 -18.66 6.73
N GLY A 52 -1.85 -18.37 6.48
CA GLY A 52 -0.91 -19.30 5.83
C GLY A 52 -1.13 -19.45 4.32
N TYR A 53 -1.99 -18.64 3.71
CA TYR A 53 -2.24 -18.67 2.27
C TYR A 53 -2.54 -17.30 1.66
N GLU A 54 -2.15 -17.15 0.39
CA GLU A 54 -2.36 -15.93 -0.38
C GLU A 54 -3.82 -15.74 -0.82
N LYS A 55 -4.18 -14.50 -1.13
CA LYS A 55 -5.51 -14.19 -1.66
C LYS A 55 -5.79 -15.04 -2.92
N ASN A 56 -6.96 -15.68 -2.98
CA ASN A 56 -7.41 -16.58 -4.05
C ASN A 56 -6.60 -17.89 -4.19
N SER A 57 -5.76 -18.24 -3.22
CA SER A 57 -5.07 -19.53 -3.21
C SER A 57 -6.03 -20.68 -2.90
N SER A 58 -5.92 -21.79 -3.64
CA SER A 58 -6.67 -23.02 -3.38
C SER A 58 -6.32 -23.67 -2.03
N LEU A 59 -5.17 -23.32 -1.45
CA LEU A 59 -4.76 -23.75 -0.11
C LEU A 59 -5.74 -23.28 0.98
N GLY A 60 -6.52 -22.23 0.72
CA GLY A 60 -7.52 -21.73 1.66
C GLY A 60 -8.80 -22.57 1.73
N ASN A 61 -9.04 -23.47 0.77
CA ASN A 61 -10.27 -24.25 0.71
C ASN A 61 -10.36 -25.24 1.87
N ASN A 62 -11.53 -25.30 2.52
CA ASN A 62 -11.81 -26.20 3.65
C ASN A 62 -10.89 -26.01 4.88
N THR A 63 -10.25 -24.84 5.03
CA THR A 63 -9.39 -24.52 6.19
C THR A 63 -10.16 -24.02 7.42
N GLY A 64 -11.48 -23.85 7.30
CA GLY A 64 -12.35 -23.33 8.37
C GLY A 64 -12.36 -21.81 8.52
N ASN A 65 -11.27 -21.11 8.19
CA ASN A 65 -11.22 -19.64 8.20
C ASN A 65 -10.87 -19.08 6.81
N SER A 66 -11.75 -18.23 6.28
CA SER A 66 -11.67 -17.70 4.92
C SER A 66 -11.62 -16.18 4.89
N ARG A 67 -10.87 -15.63 3.94
CA ARG A 67 -10.84 -14.17 3.70
C ARG A 67 -12.24 -13.68 3.33
N ASN A 68 -12.72 -12.64 4.00
CA ASN A 68 -14.06 -12.09 3.82
C ASN A 68 -14.05 -10.62 3.33
N GLY A 69 -13.33 -10.36 2.25
CA GLY A 69 -13.30 -9.03 1.62
C GLY A 69 -12.52 -7.96 2.40
N LYS A 70 -12.94 -6.70 2.24
CA LYS A 70 -12.35 -5.50 2.87
C LYS A 70 -13.45 -4.63 3.45
N SER A 71 -13.16 -3.91 4.53
CA SER A 71 -14.07 -2.92 5.12
C SER A 71 -13.37 -1.58 5.29
N ASN A 72 -14.12 -0.48 5.14
CA ASN A 72 -13.60 0.84 5.47
C ASN A 72 -13.57 1.03 6.99
N LYS A 73 -12.49 1.64 7.49
CA LYS A 73 -12.42 2.07 8.89
C LYS A 73 -13.39 3.24 9.08
N LYS A 74 -14.30 3.11 10.05
CA LYS A 74 -15.14 4.22 10.51
C LYS A 74 -14.31 5.22 11.32
#